data_AF-A0A9D0SL62-F1
#
_entry.id   AF-A0A9D0SL62-F1
#
_cell.length_a   1.000
_cell.length_b   1.000
_cell.length_c   1.000
_cell.angle_alpha   90.00
_cell.angle_beta   90.00
_cell.angle_gamma   90.00
#
_symmetry.space_group_name_H-M   'P 1'
#
loop_
_entity.id
_entity.type
_entity.pdbx_description
1 polymer ?
#
loop_
_entity_poly.entity_id
_entity_poly.type
_entity_poly.pdbx_seq_one_letter_code
_entity_poly.pdbx_strand_id
1 'polypeptide(L)'
;MKQKGKILEMEEQISHSVKRLSVKFIFEVPSMEKISVTGLSSGITVSRVESSSLFLKTLSGNITLFELKGRELNLKNTSGDLYLKDIRFPEKISITTVSGDIKISDMKTGYLSLKTTSGDVKGEILEIKDAHFTTVSGDFCFRKTRADSAVFRSTSGDISGEDCTFTRFSGSSVSGDATFRGSRIDEKSFSSVSGDFEVSLLKSNNQPKEDAKA
;
A
#
# COMPACT_ATOMS: atom_id res chain seq x y z
N MET A 1 2.85 30.96 -24.26
CA MET A 1 2.36 30.30 -23.03
C MET A 1 2.33 31.31 -21.91
N LYS A 2 1.23 31.39 -21.16
CA LYS A 2 1.10 32.20 -19.94
C LYS A 2 0.39 31.37 -18.88
N GLN A 3 0.89 31.39 -17.64
CA GLN A 3 0.21 30.76 -16.50
C GLN A 3 -0.55 31.84 -15.74
N LYS A 4 -1.86 31.63 -15.54
CA LYS A 4 -2.72 32.51 -14.76
C LYS A 4 -3.42 31.70 -13.68
N GLY A 5 -2.90 31.75 -12.46
CA GLY A 5 -3.36 30.90 -11.35
C GLY A 5 -3.17 29.41 -11.67
N LYS A 6 -4.27 28.64 -11.66
CA LYS A 6 -4.29 27.20 -11.99
C LYS A 6 -4.52 26.89 -13.47
N ILE A 7 -4.60 27.90 -14.33
CA ILE A 7 -4.88 27.75 -15.76
C ILE A 7 -3.59 28.00 -16.55
N LEU A 8 -3.24 27.05 -17.42
CA LEU A 8 -2.17 27.17 -18.39
C LEU A 8 -2.77 27.55 -19.75
N GLU A 9 -2.50 28.77 -20.21
CA GLU A 9 -3.01 29.27 -21.51
C GLU A 9 -1.90 29.22 -22.57
N MET A 10 -2.24 28.68 -23.74
CA MET A 10 -1.35 28.57 -24.89
C MET A 10 -2.06 29.00 -26.16
N GLU A 11 -1.40 29.88 -26.91
CA GLU A 11 -1.85 30.36 -28.20
C GLU A 11 -0.70 30.19 -29.19
N GLU A 12 -1.02 29.72 -30.38
CA GLU A 12 -0.12 29.72 -31.53
C GLU A 12 -0.67 30.70 -32.56
N GLN A 13 0.06 31.77 -32.83
CA GLN A 13 -0.33 32.78 -33.82
C GLN A 13 0.26 32.44 -35.19
N ILE A 14 -0.61 32.23 -36.17
CA ILE A 14 -0.23 32.00 -37.55
C ILE A 14 -0.33 33.33 -38.30
N SER A 15 0.79 33.86 -38.76
CA SER A 15 0.84 35.16 -39.42
C SER A 15 0.57 35.12 -40.94
N HIS A 16 0.52 33.93 -41.56
CA HIS A 16 0.36 33.75 -43.01
C HIS A 16 -0.40 32.47 -43.38
N SER A 17 -0.94 32.40 -44.61
CA SER A 17 -1.68 31.21 -45.09
C SER A 17 -0.77 29.99 -45.26
N VAL A 18 -1.13 28.87 -44.62
CA VAL A 18 -0.43 27.59 -44.72
C VAL A 18 -1.36 26.50 -45.27
N LYS A 19 -0.87 25.68 -46.21
CA LYS A 19 -1.67 24.60 -46.82
C LYS A 19 -1.95 23.41 -45.89
N ARG A 20 -1.09 23.18 -44.89
CA ARG A 20 -1.26 22.14 -43.87
C ARG A 20 -0.47 22.54 -42.62
N LEU A 21 -1.10 22.42 -41.46
CA LEU A 21 -0.50 22.68 -40.16
C LEU A 21 -0.66 21.46 -39.26
N SER A 22 0.42 21.01 -38.62
CA SER A 22 0.39 19.95 -37.62
C SER A 22 1.20 20.41 -36.42
N VAL A 23 0.53 20.63 -35.30
CA VAL A 23 1.15 21.05 -34.03
C VAL A 23 0.95 19.94 -33.01
N LYS A 24 2.04 19.56 -32.34
CA LYS A 24 2.02 18.58 -31.25
C LYS A 24 2.54 19.25 -29.99
N PHE A 25 1.65 19.46 -29.03
CA PHE A 25 2.02 19.90 -27.68
C PHE A 25 2.32 18.67 -26.81
N ILE A 26 3.50 18.64 -26.19
CA ILE A 26 3.88 17.64 -25.19
C ILE A 26 4.07 18.39 -23.88
N PHE A 27 3.37 17.96 -22.83
CA PHE A 27 3.47 18.56 -21.51
C PHE A 27 4.06 17.55 -20.54
N GLU A 28 5.00 18.01 -19.74
CA GLU A 28 5.42 17.33 -18.52
C GLU A 28 4.72 18.05 -17.36
N VAL A 29 3.70 17.40 -16.80
CA VAL A 29 2.96 17.96 -15.67
C VAL A 29 3.82 17.77 -14.43
N PRO A 30 4.21 18.85 -13.71
CA PRO A 30 5.03 18.72 -12.51
C PRO A 30 4.27 17.96 -11.43
N SER A 31 5.01 17.46 -10.42
CA SER A 31 4.41 16.85 -9.23
C SER A 31 3.32 17.76 -8.67
N MET A 32 2.08 17.29 -8.65
CA MET A 32 0.95 18.10 -8.20
C MET A 32 0.98 18.17 -6.67
N GLU A 33 0.81 19.35 -6.07
CA GLU A 33 0.79 19.48 -4.62
C GLU A 33 -0.31 18.63 -3.98
N LYS A 34 -1.50 18.63 -4.59
CA LYS A 34 -2.63 17.83 -4.12
C LYS A 34 -3.52 17.39 -5.26
N ILE A 35 -3.91 16.12 -5.23
CA ILE A 35 -4.97 15.55 -6.08
C ILE A 35 -6.06 15.00 -5.17
N SER A 36 -7.32 15.30 -5.50
CA SER A 36 -8.49 14.82 -4.77
C SER A 36 -9.52 14.25 -5.74
N VAL A 37 -9.88 12.98 -5.58
CA VAL A 37 -10.92 12.32 -6.37
C VAL A 37 -12.02 11.84 -5.42
N THR A 38 -13.26 12.21 -5.72
CA THR A 38 -14.44 11.79 -4.96
C THR A 38 -15.47 11.16 -5.89
N GLY A 39 -15.86 9.92 -5.60
CA GLY A 39 -16.92 9.17 -6.29
C GLY A 39 -18.03 8.75 -5.33
N LEU A 40 -19.16 8.30 -5.89
CA LEU A 40 -20.27 7.69 -5.13
C LEU A 40 -20.38 6.19 -5.45
N SER A 41 -20.53 5.83 -6.72
CA SER A 41 -20.64 4.42 -7.15
C SER A 41 -19.77 4.11 -8.37
N SER A 42 -18.65 4.81 -8.47
CA SER A 42 -17.72 4.72 -9.57
C SER A 42 -16.45 4.01 -9.13
N GLY A 43 -15.99 3.05 -9.93
CA GLY A 43 -14.62 2.55 -9.80
C GLY A 43 -13.63 3.69 -10.07
N ILE A 44 -12.59 3.78 -9.23
CA ILE A 44 -11.53 4.79 -9.37
C ILE A 44 -10.28 4.09 -9.87
N THR A 45 -9.76 4.51 -11.03
CA THR A 45 -8.44 4.08 -11.50
C THR A 45 -7.52 5.29 -11.53
N VAL A 46 -6.39 5.21 -10.82
CA VAL A 46 -5.33 6.23 -10.84
C VAL A 46 -4.03 5.53 -11.20
N SER A 47 -3.34 6.02 -12.21
CA SER A 47 -2.08 5.42 -12.64
C SER A 47 -1.04 6.46 -13.00
N ARG A 48 0.25 6.18 -12.71
CA ARG A 48 1.40 7.00 -13.13
C ARG A 48 1.31 8.44 -12.64
N VAL A 49 0.88 8.63 -11.39
CA VAL A 49 0.72 9.96 -10.80
C VAL A 49 1.81 10.22 -9.77
N GLU A 50 2.41 11.41 -9.88
CA GLU A 50 3.27 11.98 -8.86
C GLU A 50 2.58 13.17 -8.20
N SER A 51 2.29 13.06 -6.90
CA SER A 51 1.65 14.13 -6.15
C SER A 51 2.07 14.11 -4.68
N SER A 52 2.36 15.27 -4.09
CA SER A 52 2.70 15.33 -2.67
C SER A 52 1.59 14.74 -1.80
N SER A 53 0.32 15.08 -2.08
CA SER A 53 -0.84 14.54 -1.36
C SER A 53 -1.89 13.98 -2.32
N LEU A 54 -2.19 12.69 -2.23
CA LEU A 54 -3.28 12.06 -2.98
C LEU A 54 -4.43 11.68 -2.03
N PHE A 55 -5.62 12.23 -2.30
CA PHE A 55 -6.85 11.91 -1.56
C PHE A 55 -7.86 11.23 -2.48
N LEU A 56 -8.28 10.02 -2.14
CA LEU A 56 -9.26 9.25 -2.87
C LEU A 56 -10.41 8.88 -1.94
N LYS A 57 -11.63 9.19 -2.35
CA LYS A 57 -12.84 8.80 -1.62
C LYS A 57 -13.88 8.24 -2.57
N THR A 58 -14.40 7.06 -2.28
CA THR A 58 -15.64 6.58 -2.90
C THR A 58 -16.52 5.90 -1.85
N LEU A 59 -17.81 5.77 -2.12
CA LEU A 59 -18.71 4.96 -1.30
C LEU A 59 -18.73 3.52 -1.81
N SER A 60 -18.80 3.34 -3.12
CA SER A 60 -18.81 2.02 -3.75
C SER A 60 -18.01 2.01 -5.05
N GLY A 61 -17.49 0.83 -5.40
CA GLY A 61 -16.71 0.59 -6.60
C GLY A 61 -15.25 0.28 -6.31
N ASN A 62 -14.65 -0.55 -7.16
CA ASN A 62 -13.27 -0.98 -6.98
C ASN A 62 -12.30 0.17 -7.23
N ILE A 63 -11.22 0.22 -6.45
CA ILE A 63 -10.16 1.21 -6.62
C ILE A 63 -8.90 0.51 -7.09
N THR A 64 -8.35 0.96 -8.21
CA THR A 64 -7.08 0.46 -8.76
C THR A 64 -6.06 1.58 -8.81
N LEU A 65 -4.96 1.42 -8.07
CA LEU A 65 -3.85 2.36 -7.99
C LEU A 65 -2.59 1.70 -8.53
N PHE A 66 -1.91 2.38 -9.46
CA PHE A 66 -0.74 1.82 -10.14
C PHE A 66 0.37 2.85 -10.37
N GLU A 67 1.61 2.55 -9.99
CA GLU A 67 2.78 3.45 -10.22
C GLU A 67 2.53 4.85 -9.64
N LEU A 68 2.24 4.93 -8.34
CA LEU A 68 1.94 6.19 -7.66
C LEU A 68 3.08 6.59 -6.74
N LYS A 69 3.49 7.85 -6.79
CA LYS A 69 4.51 8.40 -5.89
C LYS A 69 4.13 9.74 -5.30
N GLY A 70 4.57 10.03 -4.09
CA GLY A 70 4.18 11.22 -3.36
C GLY A 70 4.78 11.33 -1.97
N ARG A 71 4.15 12.11 -1.08
CA ARG A 71 4.46 12.15 0.36
C ARG A 71 3.42 11.42 1.16
N GLU A 72 2.15 11.77 0.95
CA GLU A 72 0.99 11.18 1.62
C GLU A 72 -0.10 10.64 0.68
N LEU A 73 -0.64 9.47 0.98
CA LEU A 73 -1.82 8.88 0.36
C LEU A 73 -2.92 8.67 1.40
N ASN A 74 -4.13 9.17 1.12
CA ASN A 74 -5.33 8.91 1.91
C ASN A 74 -6.41 8.29 1.01
N LEU A 75 -6.81 7.06 1.31
CA LEU A 75 -7.84 6.31 0.59
C LEU A 75 -8.97 5.98 1.55
N LYS A 76 -10.19 6.39 1.20
CA LYS A 76 -11.42 6.06 1.91
C LYS A 76 -12.40 5.37 0.96
N ASN A 77 -12.82 4.17 1.32
CA ASN A 77 -13.89 3.45 0.65
C ASN A 77 -14.96 3.01 1.66
N THR A 78 -16.13 2.61 1.20
CA THR A 78 -17.08 1.84 2.02
C THR A 78 -17.21 0.42 1.50
N SER A 79 -17.34 0.22 0.19
CA SER A 79 -17.39 -1.11 -0.41
C SER A 79 -16.68 -1.20 -1.76
N GLY A 80 -16.08 -2.35 -2.02
CA GLY A 80 -15.36 -2.65 -3.27
C GLY A 80 -13.87 -2.89 -3.03
N ASP A 81 -13.29 -3.68 -3.91
CA ASP A 81 -11.93 -4.18 -3.75
C ASP A 81 -10.90 -3.10 -4.07
N LEU A 82 -9.81 -3.12 -3.32
CA LEU A 82 -8.69 -2.19 -3.45
C LEU A 82 -7.48 -2.93 -4.00
N TYR A 83 -6.99 -2.49 -5.16
CA TYR A 83 -5.79 -3.03 -5.79
C TYR A 83 -4.74 -1.92 -5.85
N LEU A 84 -3.66 -2.07 -5.09
CA LEU A 84 -2.56 -1.12 -5.04
C LEU A 84 -1.28 -1.81 -5.53
N LYS A 85 -0.66 -1.26 -6.56
CA LYS A 85 0.59 -1.79 -7.10
C LYS A 85 1.61 -0.70 -7.38
N ASP A 86 2.85 -0.91 -6.95
CA ASP A 86 3.96 0.04 -7.11
C ASP A 86 3.64 1.43 -6.52
N ILE A 87 3.61 1.50 -5.18
CA ILE A 87 3.19 2.67 -4.42
C ILE A 87 4.32 3.20 -3.54
N ARG A 88 4.74 4.45 -3.74
CA ARG A 88 5.90 5.07 -3.07
C ARG A 88 5.52 6.37 -2.35
N PHE A 89 5.24 6.30 -1.06
CA PHE A 89 4.85 7.46 -0.24
C PHE A 89 5.64 7.42 1.08
N PRO A 90 6.82 8.06 1.17
CA PRO A 90 7.76 7.85 2.27
C PRO A 90 7.29 8.44 3.60
N GLU A 91 6.26 9.29 3.63
CA GLU A 91 5.69 9.81 4.87
C GLU A 91 4.56 8.91 5.36
N LYS A 92 3.47 8.80 4.58
CA LYS A 92 2.25 8.16 5.08
C LYS A 92 1.34 7.58 4.00
N ILE A 93 0.81 6.41 4.30
CA ILE A 93 -0.34 5.81 3.59
C ILE A 93 -1.42 5.50 4.62
N SER A 94 -2.64 6.01 4.39
CA SER A 94 -3.81 5.77 5.23
C SER A 94 -4.93 5.19 4.38
N ILE A 95 -5.32 3.95 4.65
CA ILE A 95 -6.40 3.24 3.97
C ILE A 95 -7.50 2.98 4.99
N THR A 96 -8.74 3.33 4.64
CA THR A 96 -9.93 3.05 5.46
C THR A 96 -11.03 2.53 4.55
N THR A 97 -11.48 1.30 4.78
CA THR A 97 -12.67 0.74 4.11
C THR A 97 -13.61 0.13 5.14
N VAL A 98 -14.85 -0.17 4.75
CA VAL A 98 -15.76 -0.96 5.60
C VAL A 98 -15.75 -2.41 5.13
N SER A 99 -15.86 -2.64 3.82
CA SER A 99 -15.79 -3.96 3.21
C SER A 99 -15.01 -3.94 1.89
N GLY A 100 -14.61 -5.13 1.42
CA GLY A 100 -13.84 -5.35 0.19
C GLY A 100 -12.42 -5.81 0.49
N ASP A 101 -11.88 -6.65 -0.39
CA ASP A 101 -10.54 -7.19 -0.22
C ASP A 101 -9.49 -6.15 -0.62
N ILE A 102 -8.36 -6.16 0.07
CA ILE A 102 -7.26 -5.24 -0.16
C ILE A 102 -6.05 -6.04 -0.62
N LYS A 103 -5.63 -5.82 -1.86
CA LYS A 103 -4.39 -6.36 -2.40
C LYS A 103 -3.36 -5.26 -2.61
N ILE A 104 -2.22 -5.41 -1.97
CA ILE A 104 -1.08 -4.49 -2.06
C ILE A 104 0.12 -5.28 -2.58
N SER A 105 0.76 -4.77 -3.63
CA SER A 105 1.97 -5.36 -4.20
C SER A 105 3.00 -4.28 -4.47
N ASP A 106 4.23 -4.48 -3.99
CA ASP A 106 5.33 -3.53 -4.18
C ASP A 106 5.01 -2.14 -3.63
N MET A 107 5.14 -1.96 -2.32
CA MET A 107 4.86 -0.70 -1.62
C MET A 107 6.02 -0.29 -0.74
N LYS A 108 6.33 1.02 -0.73
CA LYS A 108 7.29 1.63 0.20
C LYS A 108 6.69 2.84 0.90
N THR A 109 6.68 2.83 2.24
CA THR A 109 6.18 3.95 3.04
C THR A 109 6.88 4.06 4.40
N GLY A 110 6.92 5.27 4.96
CA GLY A 110 7.32 5.48 6.35
C GLY A 110 6.27 4.95 7.31
N TYR A 111 5.00 5.31 7.09
CA TYR A 111 3.90 4.90 7.95
C TYR A 111 2.76 4.31 7.12
N LEU A 112 2.22 3.15 7.54
CA LEU A 112 1.03 2.53 6.97
C LEU A 112 -0.05 2.41 8.06
N SER A 113 -1.21 3.00 7.86
CA SER A 113 -2.41 2.73 8.65
C SER A 113 -3.49 2.14 7.76
N LEU A 114 -3.84 0.88 7.99
CA LEU A 114 -4.92 0.20 7.29
C LEU A 114 -6.00 -0.17 8.30
N LYS A 115 -7.20 0.36 8.07
CA LYS A 115 -8.39 0.08 8.88
C LYS A 115 -9.49 -0.49 8.00
N THR A 116 -10.04 -1.64 8.37
CA THR A 116 -11.23 -2.21 7.74
C THR A 116 -12.22 -2.71 8.78
N THR A 117 -13.48 -2.93 8.42
CA THR A 117 -14.41 -3.70 9.26
C THR A 117 -14.39 -5.16 8.83
N SER A 118 -14.46 -5.42 7.54
CA SER A 118 -14.38 -6.76 6.95
C SER A 118 -13.59 -6.76 5.64
N GLY A 119 -13.10 -7.93 5.23
CA GLY A 119 -12.33 -8.15 4.01
C GLY A 119 -10.89 -8.56 4.29
N ASP A 120 -10.33 -9.35 3.39
CA ASP A 120 -8.98 -9.89 3.55
C ASP A 120 -7.94 -8.91 3.03
N VAL A 121 -6.78 -8.88 3.68
CA VAL A 121 -5.65 -8.05 3.28
C VAL A 121 -4.51 -8.93 2.82
N LYS A 122 -4.10 -8.78 1.57
CA LYS A 122 -2.95 -9.49 0.98
C LYS A 122 -1.88 -8.48 0.62
N GLY A 123 -0.74 -8.56 1.30
CA GLY A 123 0.42 -7.70 1.08
C GLY A 123 1.61 -8.49 0.54
N GLU A 124 2.20 -8.06 -0.56
CA GLU A 124 3.40 -8.69 -1.15
C GLU A 124 4.48 -7.65 -1.45
N ILE A 125 5.72 -7.91 -1.03
CA ILE A 125 6.89 -7.04 -1.24
C ILE A 125 6.60 -5.64 -0.67
N LEU A 126 6.58 -5.54 0.66
CA LEU A 126 6.31 -4.27 1.35
C LEU A 126 7.54 -3.83 2.14
N GLU A 127 7.93 -2.57 2.01
CA GLU A 127 8.96 -1.91 2.82
C GLU A 127 8.31 -0.77 3.63
N ILE A 128 8.11 -1.01 4.92
CA ILE A 128 7.38 -0.10 5.82
C ILE A 128 8.29 0.24 7.00
N LYS A 129 8.23 1.43 7.59
CA LYS A 129 8.85 1.62 8.93
C LYS A 129 7.86 1.22 10.00
N ASP A 130 6.74 1.92 10.08
CA ASP A 130 5.68 1.67 11.07
C ASP A 130 4.36 1.28 10.40
N ALA A 131 3.83 0.11 10.75
CA ALA A 131 2.58 -0.41 10.24
C ALA A 131 1.54 -0.60 11.36
N HIS A 132 0.33 -0.11 11.13
CA HIS A 132 -0.82 -0.26 12.00
C HIS A 132 -1.98 -0.86 11.22
N PHE A 133 -2.36 -2.08 11.59
CA PHE A 133 -3.46 -2.82 11.02
C PHE A 133 -4.58 -2.93 12.05
N THR A 134 -5.79 -2.56 11.67
CA THR A 134 -6.97 -2.73 12.52
C THR A 134 -8.13 -3.27 11.70
N THR A 135 -8.68 -4.41 12.12
CA THR A 135 -9.90 -4.96 11.54
C THR A 135 -10.92 -5.36 12.61
N VAL A 136 -12.19 -5.55 12.24
CA VAL A 136 -13.11 -6.34 13.06
C VAL A 136 -12.99 -7.81 12.67
N SER A 137 -13.11 -8.12 11.37
CA SER A 137 -12.94 -9.47 10.82
C SER A 137 -12.16 -9.48 9.49
N GLY A 138 -11.57 -10.63 9.15
CA GLY A 138 -10.82 -10.82 7.90
C GLY A 138 -9.35 -11.16 8.15
N ASP A 139 -8.77 -11.88 7.20
CA ASP A 139 -7.44 -12.44 7.34
C ASP A 139 -6.38 -11.52 6.73
N PHE A 140 -5.20 -11.50 7.33
CA PHE A 140 -4.06 -10.73 6.87
C PHE A 140 -2.96 -11.68 6.42
N CYS A 141 -2.60 -11.63 5.14
CA CYS A 141 -1.55 -12.45 4.57
C CYS A 141 -0.45 -11.57 4.00
N PHE A 142 0.76 -11.69 4.55
CA PHE A 142 1.92 -10.93 4.13
C PHE A 142 2.99 -11.85 3.51
N ARG A 143 3.60 -11.43 2.41
CA ARG A 143 4.71 -12.11 1.76
C ARG A 143 5.85 -11.14 1.50
N LYS A 144 7.08 -11.52 1.87
CA LYS A 144 8.30 -10.71 1.62
C LYS A 144 8.19 -9.27 2.15
N THR A 145 7.63 -9.12 3.35
CA THR A 145 7.38 -7.82 3.98
C THR A 145 8.47 -7.49 5.00
N ARG A 146 8.96 -6.25 4.99
CA ARG A 146 9.90 -5.70 5.97
C ARG A 146 9.25 -4.54 6.70
N ALA A 147 9.23 -4.59 8.04
CA ALA A 147 8.85 -3.43 8.85
C ALA A 147 9.68 -3.28 10.14
N ASP A 148 9.92 -2.04 10.57
CA ASP A 148 10.54 -1.80 11.88
C ASP A 148 9.53 -2.09 13.00
N SER A 149 8.30 -1.64 12.85
CA SER A 149 7.21 -1.89 13.78
C SER A 149 5.95 -2.31 13.05
N ALA A 150 5.31 -3.38 13.50
CA ALA A 150 4.02 -3.83 13.01
C ALA A 150 3.08 -4.07 14.20
N VAL A 151 2.01 -3.27 14.27
CA VAL A 151 0.93 -3.41 15.26
C VAL A 151 -0.31 -3.93 14.57
N PHE A 152 -0.83 -5.05 15.06
CA PHE A 152 -2.04 -5.67 14.57
C PHE A 152 -3.12 -5.74 15.65
N ARG A 153 -4.34 -5.34 15.29
CA ARG A 153 -5.51 -5.48 16.16
C ARG A 153 -6.70 -6.01 15.38
N SER A 154 -7.30 -7.11 15.83
CA SER A 154 -8.55 -7.63 15.29
C SER A 154 -9.55 -8.00 16.39
N THR A 155 -10.81 -8.21 16.02
CA THR A 155 -11.70 -9.02 16.87
C THR A 155 -11.57 -10.48 16.46
N SER A 156 -11.68 -10.80 15.17
CA SER A 156 -11.44 -12.12 14.61
C SER A 156 -10.61 -12.07 13.31
N GLY A 157 -10.02 -13.20 12.94
CA GLY A 157 -9.25 -13.37 11.71
C GLY A 157 -7.79 -13.73 11.98
N ASP A 158 -7.20 -14.45 11.04
CA ASP A 158 -5.85 -14.96 11.14
C ASP A 158 -4.83 -13.99 10.54
N ILE A 159 -3.62 -14.00 11.10
CA ILE A 159 -2.48 -13.27 10.57
C ILE A 159 -1.48 -14.30 10.08
N SER A 160 -1.11 -14.22 8.81
CA SER A 160 -0.07 -15.04 8.24
C SER A 160 1.03 -14.20 7.61
N GLY A 161 2.28 -14.65 7.74
CA GLY A 161 3.43 -14.05 7.10
C GLY A 161 4.36 -15.10 6.51
N GLU A 162 4.91 -14.84 5.34
CA GLU A 162 5.93 -15.66 4.70
C GLU A 162 7.11 -14.79 4.26
N ASP A 163 8.34 -15.19 4.63
CA ASP A 163 9.55 -14.44 4.32
C ASP A 163 9.54 -12.99 4.83
N CYS A 164 8.92 -12.75 5.99
CA CYS A 164 8.80 -11.42 6.59
C CYS A 164 9.97 -11.11 7.54
N THR A 165 10.30 -9.83 7.69
CA THR A 165 11.27 -9.35 8.68
C THR A 165 10.66 -8.20 9.48
N PHE A 166 10.50 -8.39 10.78
CA PHE A 166 9.98 -7.38 11.70
C PHE A 166 10.95 -7.13 12.85
N THR A 167 11.30 -5.87 13.11
CA THR A 167 12.06 -5.55 14.33
C THR A 167 11.15 -5.68 15.56
N ARG A 168 9.92 -5.15 15.47
CA ARG A 168 8.90 -5.26 16.52
C ARG A 168 7.56 -5.69 15.92
N PHE A 169 6.97 -6.74 16.47
CA PHE A 169 5.62 -7.18 16.15
C PHE A 169 4.76 -7.23 17.41
N SER A 170 3.61 -6.54 17.38
CA SER A 170 2.62 -6.58 18.46
C SER A 170 1.23 -6.87 17.90
N GLY A 171 0.70 -8.05 18.16
CA GLY A 171 -0.64 -8.43 17.72
C GLY A 171 -1.59 -8.65 18.90
N SER A 172 -2.85 -8.27 18.73
CA SER A 172 -3.91 -8.62 19.66
C SER A 172 -5.21 -8.96 18.94
N SER A 173 -5.86 -10.06 19.31
CA SER A 173 -7.16 -10.47 18.78
C SER A 173 -8.08 -10.96 19.91
N VAL A 174 -9.39 -11.11 19.65
CA VAL A 174 -10.23 -11.95 20.52
C VAL A 174 -10.04 -13.41 20.09
N SER A 175 -10.18 -13.69 18.81
CA SER A 175 -9.95 -15.01 18.22
C SER A 175 -9.08 -14.95 16.97
N GLY A 176 -8.30 -16.01 16.72
CA GLY A 176 -7.53 -16.17 15.48
C GLY A 176 -6.05 -16.41 15.74
N ASP A 177 -5.41 -17.04 14.77
CA ASP A 177 -4.03 -17.50 14.86
C ASP A 177 -3.08 -16.52 14.19
N ALA A 178 -1.86 -16.46 14.70
CA ALA A 178 -0.78 -15.70 14.08
C ALA A 178 0.35 -16.66 13.69
N THR A 179 0.54 -16.86 12.38
CA THR A 179 1.51 -17.83 11.84
C THR A 179 2.52 -17.15 10.93
N PHE A 180 3.80 -17.20 11.27
CA PHE A 180 4.87 -16.65 10.45
C PHE A 180 5.84 -17.75 10.00
N ARG A 181 5.99 -17.93 8.69
CA ARG A 181 6.88 -18.92 8.07
C ARG A 181 8.06 -18.24 7.40
N GLY A 182 9.25 -18.83 7.52
CA GLY A 182 10.47 -18.22 6.97
C GLY A 182 10.68 -16.78 7.42
N SER A 183 10.21 -16.41 8.61
CA SER A 183 10.14 -15.00 9.01
C SER A 183 11.01 -14.74 10.23
N ARG A 184 11.66 -13.57 10.28
CA ARG A 184 12.44 -13.11 11.42
C ARG A 184 11.68 -12.01 12.16
N ILE A 185 11.45 -12.19 13.45
CA ILE A 185 10.81 -11.20 14.32
C ILE A 185 11.69 -11.06 15.56
N ASP A 186 12.30 -9.90 15.76
CA ASP A 186 13.25 -9.69 16.85
C ASP A 186 12.51 -9.49 18.20
N GLU A 187 11.60 -8.53 18.29
CA GLU A 187 10.68 -8.35 19.42
C GLU A 187 9.26 -8.76 19.04
N LYS A 188 8.67 -9.72 19.77
CA LYS A 188 7.32 -10.22 19.48
C LYS A 188 6.43 -10.25 20.73
N SER A 189 5.19 -9.76 20.59
CA SER A 189 4.12 -9.92 21.57
C SER A 189 2.83 -10.27 20.84
N PHE A 190 2.14 -11.33 21.26
CA PHE A 190 0.80 -11.64 20.75
C PHE A 190 -0.11 -12.00 21.91
N SER A 191 -1.33 -11.46 21.92
CA SER A 191 -2.34 -11.77 22.94
C SER A 191 -3.69 -12.03 22.29
N SER A 192 -4.25 -13.21 22.52
CA SER A 192 -5.60 -13.61 22.10
C SER A 192 -6.38 -14.16 23.29
N VAL A 193 -7.71 -14.16 23.21
CA VAL A 193 -8.54 -14.96 24.14
C VAL A 193 -8.49 -16.43 23.71
N SER A 194 -8.55 -16.68 22.40
CA SER A 194 -8.41 -18.01 21.81
C SER A 194 -7.64 -17.96 20.48
N GLY A 195 -6.48 -18.59 20.42
CA GLY A 195 -5.68 -18.71 19.20
C GLY A 195 -4.20 -18.87 19.52
N ASP A 196 -3.46 -19.42 18.57
CA ASP A 196 -2.04 -19.74 18.72
C ASP A 196 -1.15 -18.73 18.01
N PHE A 197 0.08 -18.59 18.50
CA PHE A 197 1.12 -17.78 17.86
C PHE A 197 2.33 -18.63 17.52
N GLU A 198 2.55 -18.87 16.23
CA GLU A 198 3.66 -19.66 15.70
C GLU A 198 4.60 -18.81 14.83
N VAL A 199 5.91 -18.95 15.05
CA VAL A 199 6.94 -18.34 14.20
C VAL A 199 8.00 -19.38 13.86
N SER A 200 8.20 -19.64 12.58
CA SER A 200 9.28 -20.48 12.05
C SER A 200 10.28 -19.63 11.24
N LEU A 201 11.56 -19.81 11.57
CA LEU A 201 12.66 -19.06 10.98
C LEU A 201 13.08 -19.65 9.62
N LEU A 202 13.68 -18.82 8.76
CA LEU A 202 14.41 -19.33 7.59
C LEU A 202 15.56 -20.21 8.07
N LYS A 203 15.58 -21.47 7.64
CA LYS A 203 16.78 -22.29 7.76
C LYS A 203 17.87 -21.63 6.90
N SER A 204 18.87 -21.06 7.56
CA SER A 204 20.12 -20.66 6.89
C SER A 204 20.74 -21.90 6.27
N ASN A 205 20.65 -22.05 4.95
CA ASN A 205 21.47 -23.00 4.19
C ASN A 205 22.93 -22.49 4.18
N ASN A 206 23.60 -22.59 5.32
CA ASN A 206 25.06 -22.57 5.42
C ASN A 206 25.47 -23.83 6.19
N GLN A 207 25.47 -24.97 5.49
CA GLN A 207 26.37 -26.05 5.86
C GLN A 207 27.79 -25.59 5.52
N PRO A 208 28.75 -25.55 6.46
CA PRO A 208 30.14 -25.50 6.08
C PRO A 208 30.43 -26.77 5.28
N LYS A 209 30.92 -26.62 4.06
CA LYS A 209 31.64 -27.70 3.39
C LYS A 209 32.84 -27.99 4.27
N GLU A 210 32.81 -29.11 4.99
CA GLU A 210 34.03 -29.68 5.55
C GLU A 210 35.00 -29.90 4.40
N ASP A 211 36.11 -29.16 4.46
CA ASP A 211 37.27 -29.39 3.62
C ASP A 211 37.75 -30.82 3.87
N ALA A 212 37.57 -31.69 2.87
CA ALA A 212 38.26 -32.95 2.79
C ALA A 212 39.77 -32.68 2.62
N LYS A 213 40.49 -32.69 3.73
CA LYS A 213 41.94 -32.93 3.79
C LYS A 213 42.24 -33.97 4.85
N ALA A 214 42.36 -35.22 4.41
CA ALA A 214 43.37 -36.18 4.85
C ALA A 214 43.42 -37.31 3.82
#